data_AF-A0ABD0PK47-F1
#
_entry.id   AF-A0ABD0PK47-F1
#
_cell.length_a   1.000
_cell.length_b   1.000
_cell.length_c   1.000
_cell.angle_alpha   90.00
_cell.angle_beta   90.00
_cell.angle_gamma   90.00
#
_symmetry.space_group_name_H-M   'P 1'
#
loop_
_entity.id
_entity.type
_entity.pdbx_description
1 polymer ?
#
loop_
_entity_poly.entity_id
_entity_poly.type
_entity_poly.pdbx_seq_one_letter_code
_entity_poly.pdbx_strand_id
1 'polypeptide(L)'
;IVEDPSDLIVSKGEPATLNCKAEGRPTPTVEWYKDGEHVETDKDDPRSHRMLLPSGSLFFLRIVHGRRSKPDEGVYTCVARNYLGEAVSRNASLE
;
A
#
# COMPACT_ATOMS: atom_id res chain seq x y z
N ILE A 1 -9.91 -9.84 3.88
CA ILE A 1 -8.47 -9.62 4.11
C ILE A 1 -8.01 -10.66 5.12
N VAL A 2 -6.91 -11.38 4.85
CA VAL A 2 -6.37 -12.42 5.76
C VAL A 2 -5.14 -11.94 6.53
N GLU A 3 -4.43 -10.95 5.99
CA GLU A 3 -3.38 -10.21 6.69
C GLU A 3 -3.64 -8.72 6.47
N ASP A 4 -3.96 -8.01 7.55
CA ASP A 4 -4.11 -6.56 7.56
C ASP A 4 -2.74 -5.89 7.76
N PRO A 5 -2.53 -4.69 7.19
CA PRO A 5 -1.34 -3.91 7.49
C PRO A 5 -1.32 -3.46 8.95
N SER A 6 -0.13 -3.10 9.42
CA SER A 6 0.12 -2.61 10.77
C SER A 6 0.89 -1.30 10.70
N ASP A 7 0.68 -0.44 11.70
CA ASP A 7 1.37 0.85 11.82
C ASP A 7 2.89 0.68 11.77
N LEU A 8 3.56 1.58 11.05
CA LEU A 8 4.99 1.51 10.80
C LEU A 8 5.63 2.89 10.91
N ILE A 9 6.72 2.97 11.68
CA ILE A 9 7.57 4.14 11.77
C ILE A 9 8.89 3.81 11.07
N VAL A 10 9.25 4.58 10.04
CA VAL A 10 10.46 4.35 9.24
C VAL A 10 11.26 5.63 9.03
N SER A 11 12.56 5.51 9.20
CA SER A 11 13.49 6.59 8.87
C SER A 11 13.44 6.96 7.40
N LYS A 12 13.44 8.28 7.12
CA LYS A 12 13.57 8.82 5.76
C LYS A 12 14.72 8.14 4.99
N GLY A 13 14.41 7.71 3.77
CA GLY A 13 15.38 7.12 2.85
C GLY A 13 15.52 5.60 2.99
N GLU A 14 15.03 5.01 4.07
CA GLU A 14 15.02 3.56 4.26
C GLU A 14 13.86 2.91 3.49
N PRO A 15 14.02 1.65 3.05
CA PRO A 15 12.93 0.88 2.46
C PRO A 15 11.88 0.51 3.53
N ALA A 16 10.65 0.30 3.09
CA ALA A 16 9.54 -0.08 3.97
C ALA A 16 8.57 -1.03 3.24
N THR A 17 7.83 -1.84 3.99
CA THR A 17 6.76 -2.68 3.43
C THR A 17 5.53 -2.60 4.32
N LEU A 18 4.39 -2.24 3.72
CA LEU A 18 3.08 -2.44 4.34
C LEU A 18 2.52 -3.77 3.83
N ASN A 19 2.43 -4.75 4.73
CA ASN A 19 1.94 -6.07 4.37
C ASN A 19 0.42 -6.06 4.21
N CYS A 20 -0.06 -6.68 3.13
CA CYS A 20 -1.47 -6.97 2.95
C CYS A 20 -1.60 -8.27 2.19
N LYS A 21 -2.44 -9.17 2.69
CA LYS A 21 -2.79 -10.41 1.99
C LYS A 21 -4.29 -10.56 1.93
N ALA A 22 -4.79 -10.82 0.73
CA ALA A 22 -6.19 -11.10 0.46
C ALA A 22 -6.34 -12.44 -0.25
N GLU A 23 -7.40 -13.17 0.09
CA GLU A 23 -7.75 -14.44 -0.52
C GLU A 23 -9.19 -14.35 -1.04
N GLY A 24 -9.44 -15.00 -2.18
CA GLY A 24 -10.76 -15.00 -2.82
C GLY A 24 -10.74 -15.85 -4.09
N ARG A 25 -11.91 -16.28 -4.55
CA ARG A 25 -12.07 -17.00 -5.82
C ARG A 25 -13.15 -16.34 -6.66
N PRO A 26 -12.81 -15.77 -7.84
CA PRO A 26 -11.46 -15.67 -8.42
C PRO A 26 -10.50 -14.85 -7.55
N THR A 27 -9.20 -15.05 -7.79
CA THR A 27 -8.14 -14.32 -7.10
C THR A 27 -8.40 -12.81 -7.20
N PRO A 28 -8.49 -12.09 -6.08
CA PRO A 28 -8.75 -10.66 -6.11
C PRO A 28 -7.51 -9.88 -6.54
N THR A 29 -7.72 -8.75 -7.20
CA THR A 29 -6.69 -7.74 -7.41
C THR A 29 -6.61 -6.86 -6.16
N VAL A 30 -5.39 -6.43 -5.80
CA VAL A 30 -5.15 -5.57 -4.62
C VAL A 30 -4.71 -4.20 -5.10
N GLU A 31 -5.33 -3.16 -4.57
CA GLU A 31 -4.98 -1.76 -4.75
C GLU A 31 -4.75 -1.11 -3.39
N TRP A 32 -4.00 -0.01 -3.35
CA TRP A 32 -3.72 0.72 -2.12
C TRP A 32 -4.27 2.14 -2.19
N TYR A 33 -4.77 2.60 -1.05
CA TYR A 33 -5.26 3.96 -0.86
C TYR A 33 -4.54 4.57 0.33
N LYS A 34 -4.15 5.84 0.19
CA LYS A 34 -3.55 6.66 1.23
C LYS A 34 -4.45 7.87 1.47
N ASP A 35 -4.94 8.02 2.69
CA ASP A 35 -5.86 9.10 3.07
C ASP A 35 -7.11 9.19 2.17
N GLY A 36 -7.53 8.04 1.63
CA GLY A 36 -8.65 7.93 0.70
C GLY A 36 -8.30 8.12 -0.79
N GLU A 37 -7.06 8.48 -1.12
CA GLU A 37 -6.60 8.65 -2.51
C GLU A 37 -5.82 7.44 -3.01
N HIS A 38 -5.98 7.11 -4.30
CA HIS A 38 -5.29 5.98 -4.92
C HIS A 38 -3.76 6.16 -4.88
N VAL A 39 -3.05 5.12 -4.48
CA VAL A 39 -1.58 5.10 -4.44
C VAL A 39 -1.04 4.62 -5.78
N GLU A 40 -0.39 5.53 -6.52
CA GLU A 40 0.32 5.17 -7.75
C GLU A 40 1.53 4.27 -7.46
N THR A 41 1.62 3.13 -8.16
CA THR A 41 2.67 2.11 -8.02
C THR A 41 3.43 1.88 -9.33
N ASP A 42 4.37 0.93 -9.34
CA ASP A 42 5.07 0.45 -10.53
C ASP A 42 4.13 -0.08 -11.64
N LYS A 43 2.88 -0.43 -11.28
CA LYS A 43 1.84 -0.84 -12.25
C LYS A 43 1.24 0.33 -13.01
N ASP A 44 1.30 1.53 -12.44
CA ASP A 44 0.68 2.75 -12.97
C ASP A 44 1.73 3.66 -13.64
N ASP A 45 2.85 3.94 -12.96
CA ASP A 45 4.04 4.62 -13.51
C ASP A 45 5.29 3.77 -13.22
N PRO A 46 6.01 3.27 -14.27
CA PRO A 46 7.26 2.52 -14.10
C PRO A 46 8.37 3.26 -13.33
N ARG A 47 8.24 4.58 -13.14
CA ARG A 47 9.18 5.42 -12.37
C ARG A 47 8.79 5.60 -10.91
N SER A 48 7.63 5.07 -10.48
CA SER A 48 7.19 5.13 -9.09
C SER A 48 8.23 4.46 -8.17
N HIS A 49 8.47 5.06 -6.99
CA HIS A 49 9.31 4.45 -5.96
C HIS A 49 8.54 3.43 -5.10
N ARG A 50 7.25 3.25 -5.38
CA ARG A 50 6.34 2.35 -4.69
C ARG A 50 6.02 1.17 -5.62
N MET A 51 6.07 -0.03 -5.09
CA MET A 51 5.89 -1.26 -5.84
C MET A 51 4.77 -2.09 -5.24
N LEU A 52 3.86 -2.58 -6.07
CA LEU A 52 2.86 -3.55 -5.67
C LEU A 52 3.43 -4.97 -5.82
N LEU A 53 3.66 -5.64 -4.70
CA LEU A 53 4.18 -7.00 -4.70
C LEU A 53 3.09 -8.02 -5.07
N PRO A 54 3.46 -9.20 -5.62
CA PRO A 54 2.50 -10.27 -5.92
C PRO A 54 1.69 -10.76 -4.71
N SER A 55 2.17 -10.53 -3.49
CA SER A 55 1.44 -10.83 -2.26
C SER A 55 0.24 -9.89 -2.02
N GLY A 56 0.22 -8.72 -2.66
CA GLY A 56 -0.67 -7.60 -2.34
C GLY A 56 0.00 -6.54 -1.45
N SER A 57 1.20 -6.80 -0.91
CA SER A 57 1.93 -5.85 -0.08
C SER A 57 2.42 -4.63 -0.87
N LEU A 58 2.40 -3.46 -0.25
CA LEU A 58 2.98 -2.23 -0.80
C LEU A 58 4.42 -2.07 -0.31
N PHE A 59 5.36 -2.13 -1.24
CA PHE A 59 6.79 -1.96 -0.97
C PHE A 59 7.26 -0.57 -1.39
N PHE A 60 7.96 0.12 -0.50
CA PHE A 60 8.60 1.40 -0.77
C PHE A 60 10.10 1.16 -0.95
N LEU A 61 10.65 1.52 -2.11
CA LEU A 61 12.09 1.45 -2.35
C LEU A 61 12.87 2.35 -1.37
N ARG A 62 12.27 3.49 -1.00
CA ARG A 62 12.76 4.44 -0.01
C ARG A 62 11.61 5.31 0.47
N ILE A 63 11.55 5.63 1.77
CA ILE A 63 10.59 6.62 2.28
C ILE A 63 11.01 8.04 1.90
N VAL A 64 10.12 8.75 1.21
CA VAL A 64 10.30 10.11 0.74
C VAL A 64 9.69 11.09 1.73
N HIS A 65 10.56 11.80 2.44
CA HIS A 65 10.20 12.87 3.36
C HIS A 65 10.97 14.16 2.99
N GLY A 66 10.30 15.05 2.26
CA GLY A 66 10.84 16.35 1.83
C GLY A 66 10.58 17.45 2.87
N ARG A 67 11.28 18.59 2.73
CA ARG A 67 11.04 19.77 3.60
C ARG A 67 9.65 20.40 3.41
N ARG A 68 9.05 20.23 2.23
CA ARG A 68 7.76 20.83 1.86
C ARG A 68 6.64 19.81 1.63
N SER A 69 6.98 18.54 1.45
CA SER A 69 6.01 17.48 1.18
C SER A 69 6.49 16.16 1.78
N LYS A 70 5.55 15.40 2.31
CA LYS A 70 5.77 14.06 2.86
C LYS A 70 4.86 13.07 2.13
N PRO A 71 5.15 12.77 0.85
CA PRO A 71 4.23 12.03 -0.01
C PRO A 71 3.94 10.61 0.49
N ASP A 72 4.82 10.01 1.29
CA ASP A 72 4.64 8.66 1.85
C ASP A 72 4.05 8.66 3.26
N GLU A 73 4.04 9.78 3.98
CA GLU A 73 3.38 9.86 5.29
C GLU A 73 1.85 9.88 5.07
N GLY A 74 1.11 9.10 5.86
CA GLY A 74 -0.35 9.02 5.78
C GLY A 74 -0.94 7.72 6.32
N VAL A 75 -2.27 7.59 6.21
CA VAL A 75 -3.01 6.39 6.61
C VAL A 75 -3.32 5.56 5.39
N TYR A 76 -2.87 4.31 5.41
CA TYR A 76 -2.98 3.38 4.30
C TYR A 76 -4.04 2.30 4.53
N THR A 77 -4.72 1.92 3.45
CA THR A 77 -5.62 0.77 3.39
C THR A 77 -5.40 0.03 2.08
N CYS A 78 -5.39 -1.31 2.14
CA CYS A 78 -5.46 -2.12 0.93
C CYS A 78 -6.91 -2.53 0.65
N VAL A 79 -7.27 -2.51 -0.63
CA VAL A 79 -8.59 -2.87 -1.13
C VAL A 79 -8.42 -4.05 -2.09
N ALA A 80 -9.06 -5.17 -1.76
CA ALA A 80 -9.03 -6.39 -2.55
C ALA A 80 -10.36 -6.57 -3.27
N ARG A 81 -10.34 -6.67 -4.60
CA ARG A 81 -11.55 -6.71 -5.44
C ARG A 81 -11.55 -7.88 -6.42
N ASN A 82 -12.70 -8.51 -6.59
CA ASN A 82 -12.99 -9.41 -7.70
C ASN A 82 -14.45 -9.19 -8.18
N TYR A 83 -14.94 -10.01 -9.12
CA TYR A 83 -16.30 -9.83 -9.64
C TYR A 83 -17.41 -10.13 -8.61
N LEU A 84 -17.08 -10.79 -7.50
CA LEU A 84 -18.05 -11.13 -6.45
C LEU A 84 -18.16 -10.02 -5.40
N GLY A 85 -17.18 -9.12 -5.30
CA GLY A 85 -17.22 -8.02 -4.36
C GLY A 85 -15.85 -7.46 -4.01
N GLU A 86 -15.82 -6.77 -2.88
CA GLU A 86 -14.68 -6.02 -2.39
C GLU A 86 -14.49 -6.26 -0.89
N ALA A 87 -13.23 -6.29 -0.46
CA ALA A 87 -12.85 -6.30 0.95
C ALA A 87 -11.79 -5.22 1.21
N VAL A 88 -12.00 -4.42 2.25
CA VAL A 88 -11.09 -3.36 2.69
C VAL A 88 -10.37 -3.80 3.95
N SER A 89 -9.08 -3.51 4.07
CA SER A 89 -8.30 -3.80 5.28
C SER A 89 -8.57 -2.83 6.41
N ARG A 90 -8.03 -3.13 7.58
CA ARG A 90 -7.80 -2.10 8.61
C ARG A 90 -6.84 -1.02 8.11
N ASN A 91 -6.91 0.14 8.75
CA ASN A 91 -5.98 1.23 8.56
C ASN A 91 -4.61 0.88 9.15
N ALA A 92 -3.55 1.36 8.52
CA ALA A 92 -2.21 1.41 9.07
C ALA A 92 -1.59 2.79 8.83
N SER A 93 -0.99 3.41 9.84
CA SER A 93 -0.21 4.63 9.65
C SER A 93 1.20 4.32 9.17
N LEU A 94 1.72 5.17 8.30
CA LEU A 94 3.13 5.21 7.93
C LEU A 94 3.68 6.59 8.30
N GLU A 95 4.69 6.60 9.18
CA GLU A 95 5.36 7.81 9.71
C GLU A 95 6.86 7.83 9.43
#